data_AF-A0A520GZS3-F1
#
_entry.id   AF-A0A520GZS3-F1
#
_cell.length_a   1.000
_cell.length_b   1.000
_cell.length_c   1.000
_cell.angle_alpha   90.00
_cell.angle_beta   90.00
_cell.angle_gamma   90.00
#
_symmetry.space_group_name_H-M   'P 1'
#
loop_
_entity.id
_entity.type
_entity.pdbx_description
1 polymer ?
#
loop_
_entity_poly.entity_id
_entity_poly.type
_entity_poly.pdbx_seq_one_letter_code
_entity_poly.pdbx_strand_id
1 'polypeptide(L)'
;MKYFRLYLFISIITLISCKQKSGNDNIIGSWQLVYPEEREKMAERVKSFGGDVPKAVYTFNSDSSYTNQWIAGGKVDETESEAGKFSIQNNGKTLVVTTTDAGGGLQNQVMDIISITSSKMIVQNTEG
;
A
#
# COMPACT_ATOMS: atom_id res chain seq x y z
N MET A 1 -18.48 -9.21 -16.06
CA MET A 1 -18.66 -8.48 -14.79
C MET A 1 -17.29 -7.97 -14.37
N LYS A 2 -17.10 -6.64 -14.29
CA LYS A 2 -15.83 -6.04 -13.84
C LYS A 2 -15.79 -6.08 -12.32
N TYR A 3 -14.75 -6.66 -11.74
CA TYR A 3 -14.60 -6.77 -10.29
C TYR A 3 -14.18 -5.41 -9.71
N PHE A 4 -15.02 -4.85 -8.84
CA PHE A 4 -14.74 -3.61 -8.13
C PHE A 4 -13.87 -3.93 -6.90
N ARG A 5 -12.63 -3.42 -6.84
CA ARG A 5 -11.74 -3.60 -5.68
C ARG A 5 -11.42 -2.25 -5.04
N LEU A 6 -11.95 -2.05 -3.83
CA LEU A 6 -11.72 -0.88 -2.98
C LEU A 6 -10.71 -1.24 -1.90
N TYR A 7 -9.68 -0.42 -1.73
CA TYR A 7 -8.65 -0.63 -0.70
C TYR A 7 -8.75 0.44 0.38
N LEU A 8 -8.78 -0.02 1.64
CA LEU A 8 -8.80 0.84 2.82
C LEU A 8 -7.50 0.65 3.60
N PHE A 9 -6.85 1.77 3.89
CA PHE A 9 -5.62 1.82 4.66
C PHE A 9 -5.76 2.64 5.94
N ILE A 10 -5.06 2.22 6.98
CA ILE A 10 -4.89 2.97 8.23
C ILE A 10 -3.41 3.24 8.47
N SER A 11 -3.07 4.42 8.98
CA SER A 11 -1.68 4.74 9.33
C SER A 11 -1.20 3.90 10.51
N ILE A 12 0.02 3.34 10.42
CA ILE A 12 0.65 2.54 11.48
C ILE A 12 1.56 3.40 12.38
N ILE A 13 2.01 4.55 11.87
CA ILE A 13 2.89 5.47 12.59
C ILE A 13 2.35 6.89 12.45
N THR A 14 1.95 7.47 13.58
CA THR A 14 1.71 8.91 13.70
C THR A 14 3.05 9.63 13.76
N LEU A 15 3.71 9.84 12.62
CA LEU A 15 4.91 10.68 12.59
C LEU A 15 4.48 12.15 12.67
N ILE A 16 4.75 12.74 13.82
CA ILE A 16 4.76 14.18 14.06
C ILE A 16 5.77 14.81 13.09
N SER A 17 5.28 15.49 12.06
CA SER A 17 6.00 16.63 11.50
C SER A 17 5.00 17.72 11.16
N CYS A 18 5.05 18.74 12.01
CA CYS A 18 4.25 19.95 11.91
C CYS A 18 4.68 20.73 10.68
N LYS A 19 3.94 20.58 9.58
CA LYS A 19 3.52 21.64 8.65
C LYS A 19 2.52 21.01 7.69
N GLN A 20 1.23 21.28 7.92
CA GLN A 20 0.20 21.05 6.91
C GLN A 20 0.54 21.89 5.68
N LYS A 21 1.20 21.29 4.69
CA LYS A 21 1.20 21.76 3.32
C LYS A 21 0.17 20.95 2.54
N SER A 22 -0.53 21.63 1.66
CA SER A 22 -1.71 21.15 0.96
C SER A 22 -1.57 19.77 0.30
N GLY A 23 -2.63 18.96 0.40
CA GLY A 23 -3.05 17.97 -0.59
C GLY A 23 -2.30 16.63 -0.65
N ASN A 24 -0.98 16.61 -0.57
CA ASN A 24 -0.18 15.43 -0.96
C ASN A 24 0.77 14.91 0.13
N ASP A 25 1.11 15.71 1.15
CA ASP A 25 2.03 15.29 2.23
C ASP A 25 1.42 14.19 3.12
N ASN A 26 0.09 14.07 3.12
CA ASN A 26 -0.62 13.06 3.90
C ASN A 26 -0.43 11.64 3.39
N ILE A 27 0.20 11.39 2.23
CA ILE A 27 0.49 10.02 1.77
C ILE A 27 1.79 9.46 2.35
N ILE A 28 2.72 10.33 2.74
CA ILE A 28 4.01 9.91 3.24
C ILE A 28 3.85 9.20 4.58
N GLY A 29 4.42 8.02 4.70
CA GLY A 29 4.33 7.17 5.88
C GLY A 29 3.94 5.73 5.55
N SER A 30 3.68 4.97 6.62
CA SER A 30 3.35 3.55 6.55
C SER A 30 1.86 3.32 6.79
N TRP A 31 1.25 2.53 5.89
CA TRP A 31 -0.17 2.29 5.76
C TRP A 31 -0.46 0.79 5.85
N GLN A 32 -1.23 0.38 6.86
CA GLN A 32 -1.72 -0.99 6.95
C GLN A 32 -2.97 -1.15 6.09
N LEU A 33 -2.99 -2.16 5.24
CA LEU A 33 -4.22 -2.55 4.56
C LEU A 33 -5.18 -3.18 5.58
N VAL A 34 -6.41 -2.65 5.67
CA VAL A 34 -7.44 -3.11 6.62
C VAL A 34 -8.37 -4.15 6.00
N TYR A 35 -8.62 -4.04 4.69
CA TYR A 35 -9.36 -5.04 3.93
C TYR A 35 -8.41 -5.73 2.98
N PRO A 36 -7.88 -6.91 3.35
CA PRO A 36 -7.05 -7.68 2.46
C PRO A 36 -7.92 -8.31 1.37
N GLU A 37 -7.26 -8.71 0.29
CA GLU A 37 -7.80 -9.52 -0.78
C GLU A 37 -8.54 -10.78 -0.27
N GLU A 38 -9.23 -11.45 -1.19
CA GLU A 38 -10.00 -12.69 -1.03
C GLU A 38 -9.53 -13.60 0.12
N ARG A 39 -10.47 -14.05 0.97
CA ARG A 39 -10.22 -14.84 2.19
C ARG A 39 -9.23 -16.01 2.02
N GLU A 40 -9.21 -16.61 0.83
CA GLU A 40 -8.34 -17.75 0.49
C GLU A 40 -6.86 -17.37 0.51
N LYS A 41 -6.49 -16.23 -0.08
CA LYS A 41 -5.11 -15.71 -0.06
C LYS A 41 -4.64 -15.41 1.36
N MET A 42 -5.53 -14.91 2.22
CA MET A 42 -5.19 -14.68 3.63
C MET A 42 -4.91 -15.99 4.38
N ALA A 43 -5.67 -17.06 4.10
CA ALA A 43 -5.47 -18.35 4.75
C ALA A 43 -4.14 -19.01 4.39
N GLU A 44 -3.68 -18.88 3.14
CA GLU A 44 -2.35 -19.35 2.71
C GLU A 44 -1.23 -18.59 3.43
N ARG A 45 -1.36 -17.26 3.56
CA ARG A 45 -0.39 -16.42 4.26
C ARG A 45 -0.31 -16.75 5.75
N VAL A 46 -1.43 -16.98 6.42
CA VAL A 46 -1.41 -17.42 7.83
C VAL A 46 -0.59 -18.71 8.01
N LYS A 47 -0.67 -19.64 7.04
CA LYS A 47 0.15 -20.87 7.09
C LYS A 47 1.64 -20.58 6.89
N SER A 48 2.02 -19.69 5.97
CA SER A 48 3.44 -19.34 5.76
C SER A 48 4.05 -18.66 6.99
N PHE A 49 3.25 -17.92 7.75
CA PHE A 49 3.63 -17.30 9.02
C PHE A 49 3.45 -18.21 10.26
N GLY A 50 3.30 -19.52 10.08
CA GLY A 50 3.24 -20.47 11.20
C GLY A 50 2.01 -20.30 12.11
N GLY A 51 0.93 -19.72 11.59
CA GLY A 51 -0.32 -19.49 12.32
C GLY A 51 -0.58 -18.03 12.73
N ASP A 52 0.40 -17.14 12.58
CA ASP A 52 0.21 -15.71 12.85
C ASP A 52 -0.57 -15.02 11.72
N VAL A 53 -1.43 -14.07 12.07
CA VAL A 53 -2.22 -13.30 11.09
C VAL A 53 -1.35 -12.19 10.49
N PRO A 54 -1.01 -12.28 9.18
CA PRO A 54 -0.13 -11.32 8.56
C PRO A 54 -0.88 -10.04 8.17
N LYS A 55 -0.16 -8.94 8.16
CA LYS A 55 -0.64 -7.61 7.77
C LYS A 55 0.20 -7.10 6.60
N ALA A 56 -0.46 -6.59 5.58
CA ALA A 56 0.22 -5.87 4.51
C ALA A 56 0.46 -4.42 4.94
N VAL A 57 1.69 -3.96 4.79
CA VAL A 57 2.16 -2.62 5.14
C VAL A 57 2.79 -1.98 3.91
N TYR A 58 2.24 -0.84 3.52
CA TYR A 58 2.65 -0.06 2.36
C TYR A 58 3.34 1.20 2.87
N THR A 59 4.58 1.45 2.46
CA THR A 59 5.34 2.62 2.89
C THR A 59 5.65 3.51 1.70
N PHE A 60 5.29 4.79 1.80
CA PHE A 60 5.59 5.83 0.81
C PHE A 60 6.54 6.84 1.43
N ASN A 61 7.73 6.98 0.87
CA ASN A 61 8.77 7.86 1.40
C ASN A 61 8.84 9.18 0.63
N SER A 62 9.37 10.23 1.26
CA SER A 62 9.48 11.57 0.66
C SER A 62 10.41 11.64 -0.55
N ASP A 63 11.26 10.62 -0.76
CA ASP A 63 12.15 10.48 -1.92
C ASP A 63 11.51 9.69 -3.08
N SER A 64 10.18 9.55 -3.04
CA SER A 64 9.36 8.80 -4.00
C SER A 64 9.63 7.29 -4.02
N SER A 65 10.36 6.73 -3.04
CA SER A 65 10.47 5.29 -2.87
C SER A 65 9.23 4.68 -2.24
N TYR A 66 8.94 3.44 -2.63
CA TYR A 66 7.79 2.66 -2.20
C TYR A 66 8.23 1.27 -1.74
N THR A 67 7.61 0.77 -0.69
CA THR A 67 7.70 -0.66 -0.31
C THR A 67 6.34 -1.22 0.08
N ASN A 68 6.13 -2.51 -0.22
CA ASN A 68 5.03 -3.32 0.30
C ASN A 68 5.63 -4.52 1.03
N GLN A 69 5.20 -4.74 2.27
CA GLN A 69 5.72 -5.79 3.14
C GLN A 69 4.59 -6.52 3.84
N TRP A 70 4.74 -7.83 3.98
CA TRP A 70 3.85 -8.65 4.81
C TRP A 70 4.52 -8.95 6.15
N ILE A 71 3.83 -8.63 7.24
CA ILE A 71 4.38 -8.69 8.59
C ILE A 71 3.47 -9.50 9.50
N ALA A 72 4.00 -10.51 10.19
CA ALA A 72 3.33 -11.25 11.26
C ALA A 72 4.32 -11.65 12.35
N GLY A 73 3.91 -11.64 13.62
CA GLY A 73 4.78 -12.05 14.75
C GLY A 73 6.08 -11.25 14.88
N GLY A 74 6.16 -10.03 14.33
CA GLY A 74 7.38 -9.22 14.28
C GLY A 74 8.37 -9.62 13.19
N LYS A 75 8.00 -10.54 12.29
CA LYS A 75 8.80 -10.97 11.14
C LYS A 75 8.23 -10.41 9.86
N VAL A 76 9.12 -10.08 8.92
CA VAL A 76 8.78 -9.67 7.55
C VAL A 76 8.94 -10.87 6.62
N ASP A 77 8.01 -11.07 5.70
CA ASP A 77 8.18 -11.98 4.58
C ASP A 77 8.93 -11.27 3.45
N GLU A 78 10.23 -11.53 3.35
CA GLU A 78 11.10 -10.94 2.33
C GLU A 78 10.82 -11.50 0.92
N THR A 79 10.19 -12.68 0.80
CA THR A 79 9.96 -13.32 -0.51
C THR A 79 8.81 -12.67 -1.27
N GLU A 80 7.86 -12.06 -0.56
CA GLU A 80 6.73 -11.32 -1.13
C GLU A 80 6.84 -9.80 -0.90
N SER A 81 7.99 -9.33 -0.43
CA SER A 81 8.24 -7.90 -0.27
C SER A 81 8.54 -7.27 -1.63
N GLU A 82 7.80 -6.24 -1.98
CA GLU A 82 7.99 -5.50 -3.23
C GLU A 82 8.59 -4.12 -2.92
N ALA A 83 9.56 -3.71 -3.74
CA ALA A 83 10.12 -2.38 -3.69
C ALA A 83 9.94 -1.70 -5.05
N GLY A 84 9.79 -0.38 -5.03
CA GLY A 84 9.53 0.37 -6.24
C GLY A 84 9.56 1.88 -6.05
N LYS A 85 8.89 2.56 -6.96
CA LYS A 85 8.68 4.01 -6.93
C LYS A 85 7.20 4.31 -6.95
N PHE A 86 6.83 5.48 -6.43
CA PHE A 86 5.47 5.98 -6.57
C PHE A 86 5.47 7.42 -7.09
N SER A 87 4.35 7.81 -7.68
CA SER A 87 4.08 9.19 -8.06
C SER A 87 2.61 9.53 -7.81
N ILE A 88 2.36 10.81 -7.54
CA ILE A 88 1.01 11.37 -7.41
C ILE A 88 0.76 12.28 -8.61
N GLN A 89 -0.28 11.97 -9.36
CA GLN A 89 -0.64 12.62 -10.60
C GLN A 89 -2.04 13.25 -10.48
N ASN A 90 -2.47 13.94 -11.55
CA ASN A 90 -3.82 14.49 -11.67
C ASN A 90 -4.22 15.38 -10.47
N ASN A 91 -3.34 16.30 -10.07
CA ASN A 91 -3.53 17.23 -8.94
C ASN A 91 -3.87 16.53 -7.61
N GLY A 92 -3.17 15.43 -7.29
CA GLY A 92 -3.37 14.74 -6.01
C GLY A 92 -4.43 13.64 -6.04
N LYS A 93 -4.97 13.30 -7.21
CA LYS A 93 -6.10 12.38 -7.35
C LYS A 93 -5.72 10.97 -7.79
N THR A 94 -4.54 10.78 -8.36
CA THR A 94 -4.13 9.47 -8.88
C THR A 94 -2.78 9.07 -8.29
N LEU A 95 -2.74 7.93 -7.63
CA LEU A 95 -1.54 7.26 -7.16
C LEU A 95 -1.08 6.26 -8.22
N VAL A 96 0.17 6.38 -8.66
CA VAL A 96 0.80 5.39 -9.54
C VAL A 96 1.96 4.77 -8.78
N VAL A 97 1.91 3.45 -8.61
CA VAL A 97 3.00 2.65 -8.03
C VAL A 97 3.64 1.86 -9.17
N THR A 98 4.97 1.93 -9.26
CA THR A 98 5.76 1.20 -10.24
C THR A 98 6.68 0.25 -9.49
N THR A 99 6.49 -1.05 -9.66
CA THR A 99 7.35 -2.12 -9.14
C THR A 99 8.03 -2.85 -10.27
N THR A 100 9.06 -3.61 -9.94
CA THR A 100 9.74 -4.50 -10.88
C THR A 100 9.38 -5.94 -10.54
N ASP A 101 8.93 -6.70 -11.53
CA ASP A 101 8.66 -8.13 -11.35
C ASP A 101 9.95 -8.96 -11.37
N ALA A 102 9.83 -10.26 -11.06
CA ALA A 102 10.96 -11.19 -11.01
C ALA A 102 11.71 -11.34 -12.35
N GLY A 103 11.09 -10.97 -13.48
CA GLY A 103 11.69 -10.98 -14.81
C GLY A 103 12.36 -9.66 -15.19
N GLY A 104 12.36 -8.65 -14.31
CA GLY A 104 12.87 -7.31 -14.61
C GLY A 104 11.87 -6.43 -15.36
N GLY A 105 10.64 -6.89 -15.56
CA GLY A 105 9.55 -6.12 -16.16
C GLY A 105 9.01 -5.07 -15.21
N LEU A 106 8.66 -3.89 -15.73
CA LEU A 106 7.99 -2.86 -14.94
C LEU A 106 6.49 -3.17 -14.85
N GLN A 107 5.97 -3.21 -13.64
CA GLN A 107 4.54 -3.35 -13.34
C GLN A 107 4.05 -2.02 -12.79
N ASN A 108 2.97 -1.48 -13.38
CA ASN A 108 2.35 -0.25 -12.91
C ASN A 108 0.99 -0.59 -12.30
N GLN A 109 0.76 -0.11 -11.09
CA GLN A 109 -0.55 -0.09 -10.47
C GLN A 109 -1.04 1.36 -10.40
N VAL A 110 -2.16 1.63 -11.07
CA VAL A 110 -2.79 2.95 -11.09
C VAL A 110 -4.02 2.91 -10.18
N MET A 111 -4.09 3.84 -9.24
CA MET A 111 -5.16 3.92 -8.26
C MET A 111 -5.70 5.34 -8.14
N ASP A 112 -7.02 5.48 -8.10
CA ASP A 112 -7.68 6.74 -7.77
C ASP A 112 -7.70 6.94 -6.25
N ILE A 113 -7.25 8.10 -5.81
CA ILE A 113 -7.29 8.53 -4.41
C ILE A 113 -8.68 9.12 -4.15
N ILE A 114 -9.53 8.34 -3.48
CA ILE A 114 -10.89 8.76 -3.11
C ILE A 114 -10.83 9.75 -1.94
N SER A 115 -10.03 9.43 -0.93
CA SER A 115 -9.83 10.30 0.23
C SER A 115 -8.53 9.98 0.95
N ILE A 116 -7.84 11.00 1.45
CA ILE A 116 -6.67 10.83 2.30
C ILE A 116 -6.67 11.84 3.45
N THR A 117 -6.40 11.33 4.64
CA THR A 117 -6.24 12.09 5.90
C THR A 117 -4.94 11.63 6.56
N SER A 118 -4.56 12.23 7.70
CA SER A 118 -3.37 11.80 8.46
C SER A 118 -3.44 10.37 9.01
N SER A 119 -4.62 9.75 9.06
CA SER A 119 -4.82 8.43 9.69
C SER A 119 -5.52 7.41 8.79
N LYS A 120 -6.14 7.85 7.69
CA LYS A 120 -6.95 7.01 6.81
C LYS A 120 -6.73 7.39 5.36
N MET A 121 -6.51 6.38 4.52
CA MET A 121 -6.43 6.51 3.07
C MET A 121 -7.38 5.50 2.41
N ILE A 122 -8.15 5.97 1.44
CA ILE A 122 -9.05 5.15 0.62
C ILE A 122 -8.65 5.36 -0.83
N VAL A 123 -8.31 4.26 -1.50
CA VAL A 123 -7.97 4.25 -2.91
C VAL A 123 -8.74 3.16 -3.64
N GLN A 124 -8.90 3.34 -4.94
CA GLN A 124 -9.58 2.41 -5.81
C GLN A 124 -8.67 2.08 -6.99
N ASN A 125 -8.57 0.82 -7.37
CA ASN A 125 -7.80 0.44 -8.56
C ASN A 125 -8.49 1.01 -9.82
N THR A 126 -7.73 1.69 -10.67
CA THR A 126 -8.23 2.31 -11.89
C THR A 126 -8.33 1.30 -13.04
N GLU A 127 -7.81 0.08 -12.86
CA GLU A 127 -7.85 -0.99 -13.88
C GLU A 127 -8.90 -2.07 -13.60
N GLY A 128 -9.77 -2.28 -14.60
CA GLY A 128 -10.72 -3.37 -14.77
C GLY A 128 -11.29 -3.42 -16.19
#